data_AF-A0A7C5XG27-F1
#
_entry.id   AF-A0A7C5XG27-F1
#
_cell.length_a   1.000
_cell.length_b   1.000
_cell.length_c   1.000
_cell.angle_alpha   90.00
_cell.angle_beta   90.00
_cell.angle_gamma   90.00
#
_symmetry.space_group_name_H-M   'P 1'
#
loop_
_entity.id
_entity.type
_entity.pdbx_description
1 polymer ?
#
loop_
_entity_poly.entity_id
_entity_poly.type
_entity_poly.pdbx_seq_one_letter_code
_entity_poly.pdbx_strand_id
1 'polypeptide(L)' 'CYFFNPSEKLCKVYRFRPLGCRLYPVVYVEGEGVSLDELCPARLTVSPKEFRVKAKALKGLLERIDRERETRQNRT' A
#
# COMPACT_ATOMS: atom_id res chain seq x y z
N CYS A 1 12.16 1.96 -4.98
CA CYS A 1 13.50 2.58 -4.94
C CYS A 1 13.28 4.01 -4.54
N TYR A 2 13.90 4.53 -3.48
CA TYR A 2 13.78 5.95 -3.13
C TYR A 2 15.09 6.72 -3.41
N PHE A 3 16.24 6.03 -3.38
CA PHE A 3 17.50 6.50 -3.95
C PHE A 3 18.12 5.39 -4.78
N PHE A 4 18.11 5.54 -6.10
CA PHE A 4 18.84 4.65 -7.02
C PHE A 4 20.29 5.11 -7.08
N ASN A 5 21.24 4.19 -6.91
CA ASN A 5 22.65 4.40 -7.19
C ASN A 5 22.94 3.83 -8.59
N PRO A 6 23.14 4.68 -9.62
CA PRO A 6 23.37 4.22 -10.99
C PRO A 6 24.68 3.43 -11.13
N SER A 7 25.72 3.80 -10.36
CA SER A 7 27.04 3.18 -10.43
C SER A 7 27.04 1.76 -9.87
N GLU A 8 26.34 1.55 -8.76
CA GLU A 8 26.20 0.23 -8.12
C GLU A 8 25.03 -0.58 -8.70
N LYS A 9 24.16 0.06 -9.48
CA LYS A 9 22.87 -0.48 -9.97
C LYS A 9 21.98 -0.99 -8.83
N LEU A 10 22.12 -0.40 -7.65
CA LEU A 10 21.38 -0.77 -6.45
C LEU A 10 20.48 0.36 -5.98
N CYS A 11 19.37 -0.02 -5.37
CA CYS A 11 18.47 0.90 -4.71
C CYS A 11 18.69 0.85 -3.21
N LYS A 12 18.71 2.02 -2.55
CA LYS A 12 18.40 2.05 -1.13
C LYS A 12 16.95 1.61 -0.96
N VAL A 13 16.75 0.57 -0.15
CA VAL A 13 15.44 0.03 0.22
C VAL A 13 15.25 0.28 1.71
N TYR A 14 14.08 0.78 2.09
CA TYR A 14 13.74 0.98 3.50
C TYR A 14 13.87 -0.33 4.27
N ARG A 15 14.59 -0.31 5.40
CA ARG A 15 14.71 -1.47 6.30
C ARG A 15 13.34 -2.00 6.74
N PHE A 16 12.40 -1.07 6.98
CA PHE A 16 11.01 -1.39 7.28
C PHE A 16 10.10 -0.72 6.25
N ARG A 17 9.84 -1.40 5.12
CA ARG A 17 8.88 -0.91 4.12
C ARG A 17 7.46 -0.91 4.73
N PRO A 18 6.77 0.24 4.82
CA PRO A 18 5.42 0.33 5.38
C PRO A 18 4.44 -0.59 4.65
N LEU A 19 3.41 -1.06 5.35
CA LEU A 19 2.45 -2.01 4.78
C LEU A 19 1.75 -1.41 3.55
N GLY A 20 1.29 -0.16 3.60
CA GLY A 20 0.70 0.52 2.44
C GLY A 20 1.62 0.52 1.21
N CYS A 21 2.91 0.79 1.40
CA CYS A 21 3.89 0.74 0.30
C CYS A 21 4.11 -0.68 -0.26
N ARG A 22 3.80 -1.74 0.47
CA ARG A 22 3.85 -3.13 -0.02
C ARG A 22 2.58 -3.53 -0.78
N LEU A 23 1.46 -2.90 -0.45
CA LEU A 23 0.16 -3.15 -1.09
C LEU A 23 0.05 -2.46 -2.45
N TYR A 24 0.74 -1.33 -2.65
CA TYR A 24 0.79 -0.63 -3.93
C TYR A 24 1.15 -1.59 -5.11
N PRO A 25 0.44 -1.51 -6.25
CA PRO A 25 -0.52 -0.47 -6.67
C PRO A 25 -1.98 -0.70 -6.23
N VAL A 26 -2.26 -1.62 -5.31
CA VAL A 26 -3.63 -1.80 -4.77
C VAL A 26 -3.92 -0.72 -3.75
N VAL A 27 -4.93 0.10 -4.01
CA VAL A 27 -5.32 1.29 -3.23
C VAL A 27 -6.82 1.27 -2.94
N TYR A 28 -7.27 2.14 -2.03
CA TYR A 28 -8.69 2.37 -1.78
C TYR A 28 -9.05 3.74 -2.35
N VAL A 29 -9.99 3.77 -3.28
CA VAL A 29 -10.52 4.98 -3.90
C VAL A 29 -11.87 5.28 -3.25
N GLU A 30 -12.04 6.48 -2.72
CA GLU A 30 -13.29 6.89 -2.09
C GLU A 30 -14.45 6.82 -3.10
N GLY A 31 -15.56 6.21 -2.70
CA GLY A 31 -16.72 6.00 -3.56
C GLY A 31 -16.64 4.79 -4.51
N GLU A 32 -15.45 4.25 -4.78
CA GLU A 32 -15.26 3.08 -5.65
C GLU A 32 -14.87 1.81 -4.89
N GLY A 33 -14.08 1.96 -3.82
CA GLY A 33 -13.56 0.86 -3.02
C GLY A 33 -12.14 0.46 -3.40
N VAL A 34 -11.82 -0.84 -3.32
CA VAL A 34 -10.45 -1.31 -3.59
C VAL A 34 -10.20 -1.39 -5.09
N SER A 35 -9.21 -0.64 -5.55
CA SER A 35 -8.88 -0.47 -6.97
C SER A 35 -7.36 -0.63 -7.20
N LEU A 36 -6.97 -0.77 -8.46
CA LEU A 36 -5.58 -0.60 -8.88
C LEU A 36 -5.38 0.85 -9.30
N ASP A 37 -4.32 1.49 -8.81
CA ASP A 37 -3.95 2.84 -9.23
C ASP A 37 -3.70 2.87 -10.74
N GLU A 38 -4.54 3.63 -11.47
CA GLU A 38 -4.53 3.73 -12.93
C GLU A 38 -3.26 4.38 -13.47
N LEU A 39 -2.64 5.27 -12.68
CA LEU A 39 -1.42 5.98 -13.05
C LEU A 39 -0.19 5.10 -12.89
N CYS A 40 -0.29 3.96 -12.21
CA CYS A 40 0.85 3.08 -11.98
C CYS A 40 1.04 2.08 -13.13
N PRO A 41 2.17 2.10 -13.87
CA PRO A 41 2.43 1.09 -14.90
C PRO A 41 2.48 -0.35 -14.34
N ALA A 42 2.89 -0.50 -13.08
CA ALA A 42 2.94 -1.79 -12.41
C ALA A 42 1.56 -2.41 -12.17
N ARG A 43 0.45 -1.68 -12.36
CA ARG A 43 -0.90 -2.25 -12.28
C ARG A 43 -1.09 -3.42 -13.24
N LEU A 44 -0.42 -3.37 -14.39
CA LEU A 44 -0.50 -4.39 -15.45
C LEU A 44 0.18 -5.71 -15.05
N THR A 45 1.06 -5.69 -14.03
CA THR A 45 1.75 -6.89 -13.56
C THR A 45 1.01 -7.59 -12.41
N VAL A 46 -0.05 -6.98 -11.86
CA VAL A 46 -0.78 -7.53 -10.72
C VAL A 46 -1.74 -8.61 -11.19
N SER A 47 -1.50 -9.85 -10.78
CA SER A 47 -2.42 -10.96 -11.09
C SER A 47 -3.75 -10.83 -10.31
N PRO A 48 -4.85 -11.41 -10.80
CA PRO A 48 -6.12 -11.43 -10.06
C PRO A 48 -6.00 -12.05 -8.66
N LYS A 49 -5.14 -13.06 -8.48
CA LYS A 49 -4.87 -13.69 -7.18
C LYS A 49 -4.15 -12.72 -6.25
N GLU A 50 -3.10 -12.06 -6.74
CA GLU A 50 -2.35 -11.06 -5.98
C GLU A 50 -3.26 -9.89 -5.56
N PHE A 51 -4.10 -9.41 -6.48
CA PHE A 51 -5.07 -8.35 -6.20
C PHE A 51 -5.99 -8.72 -5.05
N ARG A 52 -6.60 -9.93 -5.05
CA ARG A 52 -7.48 -10.37 -3.96
C ARG A 52 -6.78 -10.43 -2.60
N VAL A 53 -5.54 -10.93 -2.57
CA VAL A 53 -4.75 -11.01 -1.33
C VAL A 53 -4.43 -9.62 -0.80
N LYS A 54 -3.94 -8.72 -1.67
CA LYS A 54 -3.62 -7.34 -1.32
C LYS A 54 -4.87 -6.54 -0.93
N ALA A 55 -6.00 -6.76 -1.58
CA ALA A 55 -7.28 -6.13 -1.25
C ALA A 55 -7.75 -6.50 0.16
N LYS A 56 -7.65 -7.77 0.55
CA LYS A 56 -7.96 -8.21 1.92
C LYS A 56 -7.04 -7.55 2.94
N ALA A 57 -5.73 -7.52 2.65
CA ALA A 57 -4.75 -6.88 3.52
C ALA A 57 -4.95 -5.36 3.63
N LEU A 58 -5.37 -4.70 2.56
CA LEU A 58 -5.69 -3.28 2.54
C LEU A 58 -6.88 -2.95 3.44
N LYS A 59 -7.99 -3.69 3.32
CA LYS A 59 -9.16 -3.52 4.19
C LYS A 59 -8.78 -3.66 5.66
N GLY A 60 -8.03 -4.71 6.02
CA GLY A 60 -7.55 -4.89 7.39
C GLY A 60 -6.60 -3.81 7.88
N LEU A 61 -5.80 -3.20 6.99
CA LEU A 61 -4.96 -2.05 7.33
C LEU A 61 -5.82 -0.80 7.61
N LEU A 62 -6.83 -0.52 6.79
CA LEU A 62 -7.72 0.62 6.99
C LEU A 62 -8.50 0.50 8.31
N GLU A 63 -9.11 -0.67 8.57
CA GLU A 63 -9.80 -0.94 9.84
C GLU A 63 -8.88 -0.73 11.05
N ARG A 64 -7.60 -1.10 10.93
CA ARG A 64 -6.62 -0.86 12.00
C ARG A 64 -6.35 0.63 12.20
N ILE A 65 -6.19 1.39 11.11
CA ILE A 65 -5.96 2.84 11.16
C ILE A 65 -7.16 3.53 11.83
N ASP A 66 -8.39 3.12 11.49
CA ASP A 66 -9.61 3.69 12.07
C ASP A 66 -9.69 3.42 13.59
N ARG A 67 -9.44 2.18 14.03
CA ARG A 67 -9.39 1.86 15.46
C ARG A 67 -8.31 2.65 16.21
N GLU A 68 -7.14 2.81 15.60
CA GLU A 68 -6.05 3.60 16.19
C GLU A 68 -6.43 5.09 16.30
N ARG A 69 -7.20 5.63 15.34
CA ARG A 69 -7.74 6.99 15.38
C ARG A 69 -8.74 7.16 16.52
N GLU A 70 -9.74 6.28 16.64
CA GLU A 70 -10.73 6.31 17.72
C GLU A 70 -10.07 6.26 19.10
N THR A 71 -9.08 5.38 19.25
CA THR A 71 -8.32 5.25 20.51
C THR A 71 -7.58 6.54 20.88
N ARG A 72 -7.05 7.29 19.90
CA ARG A 72 -6.38 8.57 20.15
C ARG A 72 -7.37 9.66 20.55
N GLN A 73 -8.56 9.69 19.93
CA GLN A 73 -9.60 10.67 20.24
C GLN A 73 -10.17 10.46 21.64
N ASN A 74 -10.37 9.21 22.08
CA ASN A 74 -10.87 8.89 23.43
C ASN A 74 -9.88 9.22 24.56
N ARG A 75 -8.63 9.57 24.23
CA ARG A 75 -7.59 9.96 25.19
C ARG A 75 -7.41 11.48 25.31
N THR A 76 -8.14 12.26 24.52
CA THR A 76 -8.10 13.73 24.50
C THR A 76 -9.36 14.27 25.15
#